data_AF-A0A829PLE2-F1
#
_entry.id   AF-A0A829PLE2-F1
#
_cell.length_a   1.000
_cell.length_b   1.000
_cell.length_c   1.000
_cell.angle_alpha   90.00
_cell.angle_beta   90.00
_cell.angle_gamma   90.00
#
_symmetry.space_group_name_H-M   'P 1'
#
loop_
_entity.id
_entity.type
_entity.pdbx_description
1 polymer ?
#
loop_
_entity_poly.entity_id
_entity_poly.type
_entity_poly.pdbx_seq_one_letter_code
_entity_poly.pdbx_strand_id
1 'polypeptide(L)' 'MHIIPFDNHLSEGSEISLDLMGKKTRMAFMELAGSVADGFYEGGNTRQTSWG' A
#
# COMPACT_ATOMS: atom_id res chain seq x y z
N MET A 1 -7.11 8.13 -5.09
CA MET A 1 -6.00 7.96 -6.05
C MET A 1 -4.70 8.26 -5.31
N HIS A 2 -3.77 7.31 -5.19
CA HIS A 2 -2.46 7.53 -4.57
C HIS A 2 -1.43 7.82 -5.67
N ILE A 3 -0.61 8.85 -5.47
CA ILE A 3 0.46 9.23 -6.41
C ILE A 3 1.79 8.85 -5.79
N ILE A 4 2.53 7.97 -6.45
CA ILE A 4 3.88 7.60 -6.05
C ILE A 4 4.86 8.48 -6.83
N PRO A 5 5.70 9.31 -6.18
CA PRO A 5 6.71 10.09 -6.87
C PRO A 5 7.77 9.16 -7.49
N PHE A 6 8.38 9.61 -8.59
CA PHE A 6 9.48 8.87 -9.20
C PHE A 6 10.69 8.80 -8.26
N ASP A 7 11.30 7.63 -8.21
CA ASP A 7 12.51 7.32 -7.47
C ASP A 7 13.43 6.45 -8.34
N ASN A 8 14.73 6.73 -8.32
CA ASN A 8 15.69 6.00 -9.15
C ASN A 8 15.66 4.49 -8.87
N HIS A 9 15.40 4.09 -7.63
CA HIS A 9 15.36 2.69 -7.23
C HIS A 9 14.23 1.91 -7.92
N LEU A 10 13.14 2.57 -8.33
CA LEU A 10 12.05 1.94 -9.08
C LEU A 10 12.48 1.45 -10.47
N SER A 11 13.62 1.92 -10.98
CA SER A 11 14.11 1.62 -12.33
C SER A 11 15.06 0.42 -12.38
N GLU A 12 15.43 -0.17 -11.22
CA GLU A 12 16.45 -1.22 -11.12
C GLU A 12 15.97 -2.60 -11.63
N GLY A 13 14.67 -2.76 -11.90
CA GLY A 13 14.16 -3.77 -12.84
C GLY A 13 14.07 -5.23 -12.34
N SER A 14 14.34 -5.53 -11.07
CA SER A 14 14.25 -6.90 -10.53
C SER A 14 13.56 -6.98 -9.17
N GLU A 15 13.93 -6.09 -8.24
CA GLU A 15 13.36 -6.07 -6.90
C GLU A 15 13.34 -4.62 -6.42
N ILE A 16 12.23 -4.22 -5.80
CA ILE A 16 12.13 -2.92 -5.15
C ILE A 16 12.23 -3.11 -3.64
N SER A 17 13.26 -2.54 -3.04
CA SER A 17 13.44 -2.49 -1.59
C SER A 17 12.97 -1.14 -1.06
N LEU A 18 12.03 -1.16 -0.11
CA LEU A 18 11.51 0.06 0.54
C LEU A 18 12.58 0.81 1.32
N ASP A 19 13.65 0.13 1.73
CA ASP A 19 14.76 0.72 2.48
C ASP A 19 15.75 1.48 1.58
N LEU A 20 15.74 1.17 0.28
CA LEU A 20 16.55 1.85 -0.74
C LEU A 20 15.81 3.04 -1.39
N MET A 21 14.50 3.16 -1.14
CA MET A 21 13.70 4.28 -1.64
C MET A 21 13.97 5.58 -0.87
N GLY A 22 13.88 6.69 -1.58
CA GLY A 22 13.80 8.00 -0.97
C GLY A 22 12.58 8.13 -0.05
N LYS A 23 12.73 8.94 1.01
CA LYS A 23 11.72 9.11 2.07
C LYS A 23 10.30 9.39 1.55
N LYS A 24 10.16 10.22 0.51
CA LYS A 24 8.85 10.59 -0.05
C LYS A 24 8.15 9.39 -0.70
N THR A 25 8.88 8.65 -1.52
CA THR A 25 8.40 7.46 -2.23
C THR A 25 8.03 6.36 -1.25
N ARG A 26 8.89 6.13 -0.26
CA ARG A 26 8.63 5.16 0.82
C ARG A 26 7.34 5.49 1.58
N MET A 27 7.14 6.75 1.98
CA MET A 27 5.92 7.17 2.68
C MET A 27 4.67 6.98 1.83
N ALA A 28 4.72 7.30 0.53
CA ALA A 28 3.59 7.12 -0.36
C ALA A 28 3.19 5.63 -0.51
N PHE A 29 4.16 4.71 -0.53
CA PHE A 29 3.88 3.27 -0.48
C PHE A 29 3.29 2.83 0.85
N MET A 30 3.75 3.39 1.98
CA MET A 30 3.18 3.07 3.30
C MET A 30 1.73 3.54 3.44
N GLU A 31 1.40 4.72 2.93
CA GLU A 31 0.02 5.24 2.92
C GLU A 31 -0.91 4.38 2.05
N LEU A 32 -0.41 3.95 0.88
CA LEU A 32 -1.11 3.01 0.03
C LEU A 32 -1.37 1.68 0.75
N ALA A 33 -0.35 1.12 1.41
CA ALA A 33 -0.48 -0.11 2.17
C ALA A 33 -1.48 0.00 3.33
N GLY A 34 -1.49 1.15 4.04
CA GLY A 34 -2.49 1.45 5.07
C GLY A 34 -3.91 1.45 4.53
N SER A 35 -4.14 2.13 3.41
CA SER A 35 -5.47 2.18 2.75
C SER A 35 -5.95 0.79 2.29
N VAL A 36 -5.04 -0.05 1.80
CA VAL A 36 -5.34 -1.44 1.43
C VAL A 36 -5.67 -2.28 2.67
N ALA A 37 -4.93 -2.10 3.76
CA ALA A 37 -5.18 -2.78 5.01
C ALA A 37 -6.57 -2.44 5.58
N ASP A 38 -6.96 -1.16 5.58
CA ASP A 38 -8.27 -0.71 6.04
C ASP A 38 -9.42 -1.41 5.29
N GLY A 39 -9.30 -1.57 3.97
CA GLY A 39 -10.30 -2.27 3.15
C GLY A 39 -10.46 -3.76 3.49
N PHE A 40 -9.41 -4.43 3.98
CA PHE A 40 -9.51 -5.82 4.43
C PHE A 40 -10.27 -5.94 5.75
N TYR A 41 -10.18 -4.95 6.63
CA TYR A 41 -10.96 -4.91 7.87
C TYR A 41 -12.46 -4.71 7.58
N GLU A 42 -12.81 -3.90 6.58
CA GLU A 42 -14.21 -3.65 6.21
C GLU A 42 -14.88 -4.89 5.59
N GLY A 43 -14.20 -5.58 4.66
CA GLY A 43 -14.75 -6.76 3.97
C GLY A 43 -14.81 -8.06 4.79
N GLY A 44 -14.11 -8.11 5.93
CA GLY A 44 -14.15 -9.23 6.88
C GLY A 44 -15.40 -9.25 7.75
N ASN A 45 -15.98 -8.08 8.05
CA ASN A 45 -17.12 -7.96 8.96
C ASN A 45 -18.49 -8.07 8.26
N THR A 46 -18.56 -7.81 6.95
CA THR A 46 -19.83 -7.81 6.19
C THR A 46 -20.40 -9.21 5.93
N ARG A 47 -19.60 -10.27 6.06
CA ARG A 47 -20.06 -11.65 5.76
C ARG A 47 -20.74 -12.36 6.94
N GLN A 48 -20.70 -11.79 8.15
CA GLN A 48 -21.18 -12.48 9.35
C GLN A 48 -22.50 -11.92 9.92
N THR A 49 -23.03 -10.80 9.41
CA THR A 49 -24.25 -10.16 9.95
C THR A 49 -25.53 -10.42 9.14
N SER A 50 -25.49 -11.19 8.07
CA SER A 50 -26.68 -11.63 7.35
C SER A 50 -26.95 -13.10 7.66
N TRP A 51 -27.42 -13.39 8.88
CA TRP A 51 -28.35 -14.46 9.26
C TRP A 51 -28.67 -14.26 10.75
N GLY A 52 -29.84 -13.67 11.02
CA GLY A 52 -30.38 -13.39 12.35
C GLY A 52 -31.72 -12.70 12.21
#